data_AF-A0AAU9WAX4-F1
#
_entry.id   AF-A0AAU9WAX4-F1
#
_cell.length_a   1.000
_cell.length_b   1.000
_cell.length_c   1.000
_cell.angle_alpha   90.00
_cell.angle_beta   90.00
_cell.angle_gamma   90.00
#
_symmetry.space_group_name_H-M   'P 1'
#
loop_
_entity.id
_entity.type
_entity.pdbx_description
1 polymer ?
#
loop_
_entity_poly.entity_id
_entity_poly.type
_entity_poly.pdbx_seq_one_letter_code
_entity_poly.pdbx_strand_id
1 'polypeptide(L)'
;MDGTVVMVDRGDHKVKEFKEDLDEVRVLAGSGRSGTKDGSETSVSFSQPTAVCCEEGADTVYVLDTSIGRLKMITSTLALTTFLENLWKFLTAFQLTSEDVSGLEEAIDLTQSYYSFLEKASLKMELCLNRLKEDVIHLNPEYLKDIEVRSLLTLFVENFFSSMRGGNTITPTVLDFCRRFPRCTNELLQRVTKNPFNYFTNPKASYYALL
;
A
#
# COMPACT_ATOMS: atom_id res chain seq x y z
N MET A 1 6.01 3.35 -18.52
CA MET A 1 6.39 2.10 -17.83
C MET A 1 7.49 1.49 -18.67
N ASP A 2 8.71 1.99 -18.55
CA ASP A 2 9.80 1.54 -19.41
C ASP A 2 10.37 0.25 -18.80
N GLY A 3 10.31 -0.87 -19.55
CA GLY A 3 10.84 -2.17 -19.12
C GLY A 3 9.91 -3.06 -18.29
N THR A 4 8.61 -2.72 -18.15
CA THR A 4 7.64 -3.57 -17.44
C THR A 4 6.63 -4.19 -18.40
N VAL A 5 6.51 -5.52 -18.37
CA VAL A 5 5.48 -6.27 -19.11
C VAL A 5 4.38 -6.71 -18.16
N VAL A 6 3.15 -6.28 -18.42
CA VAL A 6 1.98 -6.71 -17.63
C VAL A 6 1.23 -7.81 -18.37
N MET A 7 0.87 -8.86 -17.64
CA MET A 7 0.25 -10.07 -18.19
C MET A 7 -0.86 -10.59 -17.28
N VAL A 8 -1.84 -11.24 -17.91
CA VAL A 8 -2.93 -11.93 -17.21
C VAL A 8 -2.63 -13.42 -17.14
N ASP A 9 -2.70 -13.96 -15.93
CA ASP A 9 -2.67 -15.39 -15.70
C ASP A 9 -4.10 -15.86 -15.40
N ARG A 10 -4.79 -16.29 -16.47
CA ARG A 10 -6.16 -16.77 -16.39
C ARG A 10 -6.31 -17.98 -15.47
N GLY A 11 -5.32 -18.88 -15.47
CA GLY A 11 -5.36 -20.11 -14.67
C GLY A 11 -5.16 -19.83 -13.17
N ASP A 12 -4.35 -18.82 -12.85
CA ASP A 12 -4.05 -18.40 -11.48
C ASP A 12 -4.93 -17.23 -11.02
N HIS A 13 -5.94 -16.81 -11.79
CA HIS A 13 -6.85 -15.69 -11.45
C HIS A 13 -6.09 -14.40 -11.03
N LYS A 14 -4.98 -14.09 -11.71
CA LYS A 14 -4.07 -13.00 -11.33
C LYS A 14 -3.64 -12.15 -12.51
N VAL A 15 -3.22 -10.94 -12.19
CA VAL A 15 -2.44 -10.04 -13.05
C VAL A 15 -1.03 -9.99 -12.49
N LYS A 16 -0.04 -10.19 -13.36
CA LYS A 16 1.37 -10.24 -13.01
C LYS A 16 2.12 -9.18 -13.80
N GLU A 17 3.17 -8.64 -13.20
CA GLU A 17 4.14 -7.79 -13.88
C GLU A 17 5.47 -8.53 -13.97
N PHE A 18 6.15 -8.41 -15.11
CA PHE A 18 7.54 -8.80 -15.28
C PHE A 18 8.38 -7.54 -15.43
N LYS A 19 9.39 -7.41 -14.56
CA LYS A 19 10.34 -6.29 -14.59
C LYS A 19 11.64 -6.79 -15.20
N GLU A 20 11.93 -6.31 -16.41
CA GLU A 20 13.10 -6.75 -17.18
C GLU A 20 14.42 -6.48 -16.43
N ASP A 21 14.55 -5.31 -15.81
CA ASP A 21 15.74 -4.92 -15.05
C ASP A 21 16.03 -5.81 -13.84
N LEU A 22 15.00 -6.47 -13.30
CA LEU A 22 15.09 -7.31 -12.10
C LEU A 22 15.01 -8.80 -12.42
N ASP A 23 14.73 -9.16 -13.68
CA ASP A 23 14.40 -10.52 -14.13
C ASP A 23 13.41 -11.22 -13.18
N GLU A 24 12.39 -10.47 -12.73
CA GLU A 24 11.47 -10.92 -11.68
C GLU A 24 10.01 -10.76 -12.12
N VAL A 25 9.22 -11.80 -11.87
CA VAL A 25 7.76 -11.77 -12.00
C VAL A 25 7.12 -11.52 -10.63
N ARG A 26 6.30 -10.48 -10.54
CA ARG A 26 5.53 -10.14 -9.34
C ARG A 26 4.04 -10.20 -9.60
N VAL A 27 3.28 -10.53 -8.56
CA VAL A 27 1.82 -10.44 -8.61
C VAL A 27 1.44 -8.98 -8.41
N LEU A 28 0.85 -8.38 -9.44
CA LEU A 28 0.30 -7.03 -9.36
C LEU A 28 -1.05 -7.04 -8.64
N ALA A 29 -1.91 -8.00 -9.00
CA ALA A 29 -3.23 -8.13 -8.39
C ALA A 29 -3.80 -9.55 -8.51
N GLY A 30 -4.64 -9.95 -7.55
CA GLY A 30 -5.43 -11.18 -7.60
C GLY A 30 -5.17 -12.14 -6.44
N SER A 31 -6.25 -12.72 -5.93
CA SER A 31 -6.26 -13.62 -4.77
C SER A 31 -5.88 -15.06 -5.08
N GLY A 32 -5.78 -15.43 -6.36
CA GLY A 32 -5.63 -16.82 -6.77
C GLY A 32 -6.94 -17.61 -6.81
N ARG A 33 -8.07 -16.97 -6.50
CA ARG A 33 -9.40 -17.62 -6.47
C ARG A 33 -10.35 -16.91 -7.41
N SER A 34 -11.12 -17.70 -8.16
CA SER A 34 -12.23 -17.19 -8.97
C SER A 34 -13.21 -16.40 -8.11
N GLY A 35 -13.53 -15.19 -8.54
CA GLY A 35 -14.49 -14.32 -7.87
C GLY A 35 -14.56 -12.95 -8.50
N THR A 36 -15.39 -12.08 -7.94
CA THR A 36 -15.63 -10.73 -8.46
C THR A 36 -15.29 -9.63 -7.46
N LYS A 37 -14.74 -9.99 -6.31
CA LYS A 37 -14.49 -9.08 -5.21
C LYS A 37 -13.51 -7.99 -5.62
N ASP A 38 -13.89 -6.74 -5.38
CA ASP A 38 -12.99 -5.58 -5.52
C ASP A 38 -12.11 -5.44 -4.27
N GLY A 39 -10.93 -4.87 -4.44
CA GLY A 39 -9.93 -4.74 -3.38
C GLY A 39 -8.58 -4.29 -3.94
N SER A 40 -7.58 -4.24 -3.06
CA SER A 40 -6.20 -3.93 -3.41
C SER A 40 -5.32 -5.18 -3.51
N GLU A 41 -4.33 -5.15 -4.39
CA GLU A 41 -3.28 -6.16 -4.52
C GLU A 41 -3.82 -7.61 -4.53
N THR A 42 -3.46 -8.41 -3.53
CA THR A 42 -3.85 -9.83 -3.41
C THR A 42 -5.27 -10.05 -2.88
N SER A 43 -5.98 -8.99 -2.48
CA SER A 43 -7.35 -9.10 -1.96
C SER A 43 -8.43 -9.06 -3.03
N VAL A 44 -8.11 -8.52 -4.22
CA VAL A 44 -9.02 -8.51 -5.39
C VAL A 44 -9.17 -9.93 -5.94
N SER A 45 -10.33 -10.24 -6.51
CA SER A 45 -10.55 -11.52 -7.19
C SER A 45 -11.02 -11.30 -8.62
N PHE A 46 -10.48 -12.12 -9.51
CA PHE A 46 -10.83 -12.18 -10.93
C PHE A 46 -11.45 -13.54 -11.23
N SER A 47 -12.45 -13.61 -12.09
CA SER A 47 -13.09 -14.87 -12.44
C SER A 47 -12.42 -15.50 -13.66
N GLN A 48 -12.33 -14.79 -14.79
CA GLN A 48 -11.53 -15.17 -15.96
C GLN A 48 -10.90 -13.92 -16.59
N PRO A 49 -9.77 -13.43 -16.05
CA PRO A 49 -9.05 -12.34 -16.69
C PRO A 49 -8.44 -12.85 -18.00
N THR A 50 -8.70 -12.16 -19.12
CA THR A 50 -8.27 -12.62 -20.46
C THR A 50 -7.50 -11.58 -21.25
N ALA A 51 -7.64 -10.30 -20.92
CA ALA A 51 -6.92 -9.24 -21.59
C ALA A 51 -6.49 -8.18 -20.59
N VAL A 52 -5.38 -7.51 -20.90
CA VAL A 52 -4.85 -6.40 -20.13
C VAL A 52 -4.40 -5.28 -21.06
N CYS A 53 -4.59 -4.04 -20.63
CA CYS A 53 -4.13 -2.84 -21.31
C CYS A 53 -3.56 -1.88 -20.27
N CYS A 54 -2.40 -1.30 -20.55
CA CYS A 54 -1.76 -0.32 -19.67
C CYS A 54 -1.93 1.06 -20.31
N GLU A 55 -2.29 2.05 -19.49
CA GLU A 55 -2.34 3.44 -19.92
C GLU A 55 -0.93 4.03 -19.96
N GLU A 56 -0.54 4.64 -21.09
CA GLU A 56 0.77 5.25 -21.21
C GLU A 56 0.87 6.52 -20.36
N GLY A 57 1.90 6.61 -19.52
CA GLY A 57 2.12 7.77 -18.64
C GLY A 57 1.22 7.81 -17.39
N ALA A 58 0.23 6.93 -17.27
CA ALA A 58 -0.58 6.76 -16.06
C ALA A 58 -0.31 5.39 -15.42
N ASP A 59 -0.31 5.33 -14.09
CA ASP A 59 -0.13 4.09 -13.34
C ASP A 59 -1.46 3.31 -13.24
N THR A 60 -2.08 3.08 -14.40
CA THR A 60 -3.39 2.44 -14.53
C THR A 60 -3.33 1.25 -15.49
N VAL A 61 -3.84 0.12 -15.02
CA VAL A 61 -3.95 -1.14 -15.76
C VAL A 61 -5.42 -1.54 -15.84
N TYR A 62 -5.90 -1.74 -17.05
CA TYR A 62 -7.25 -2.22 -17.35
C TYR A 62 -7.22 -3.71 -17.61
N VAL A 63 -8.14 -4.44 -16.98
CA VAL A 63 -8.22 -5.90 -17.05
C VAL A 63 -9.62 -6.29 -17.49
N LEU A 64 -9.72 -7.05 -18.58
CA LEU A 64 -10.99 -7.60 -19.02
C LEU A 64 -11.23 -8.94 -18.34
N ASP A 65 -12.27 -9.01 -17.51
CA ASP A 65 -12.75 -10.23 -16.87
C ASP A 65 -13.97 -10.76 -17.63
N THR A 66 -13.72 -11.71 -18.54
CA THR A 66 -14.69 -12.11 -19.58
C THR A 66 -15.85 -12.95 -19.04
N SER A 67 -15.62 -13.78 -18.02
CA SER A 67 -16.69 -14.62 -17.46
C SER A 67 -17.79 -13.79 -16.79
N ILE A 68 -17.47 -12.57 -16.36
CA ILE A 68 -18.42 -11.64 -15.74
C ILE A 68 -18.74 -10.44 -16.63
N GLY A 69 -18.11 -10.33 -17.80
CA GLY A 69 -18.30 -9.24 -18.74
C GLY A 69 -17.94 -7.86 -18.18
N ARG A 70 -16.92 -7.77 -17.32
CA ARG A 70 -16.53 -6.50 -16.67
C ARG A 70 -15.11 -6.09 -17.01
N LEU A 71 -14.92 -4.78 -17.16
CA LEU A 71 -13.62 -4.14 -17.12
C LEU A 71 -13.30 -3.80 -15.67
N LYS A 72 -12.16 -4.28 -15.16
CA LYS A 72 -11.62 -3.93 -13.85
C LYS A 72 -10.40 -3.02 -14.04
N MET A 73 -10.21 -2.08 -13.14
CA MET A 73 -9.11 -1.13 -13.16
C MET A 73 -8.22 -1.36 -11.94
N ILE A 74 -6.92 -1.49 -12.16
CA ILE A 74 -5.87 -1.45 -11.14
C ILE A 74 -5.21 -0.09 -11.30
N THR A 75 -5.35 0.80 -10.31
CA THR A 75 -4.89 2.17 -10.44
C THR A 75 -4.49 2.74 -9.09
N SER A 76 -3.67 3.79 -9.11
CA SER A 76 -3.38 4.60 -7.93
C SER A 76 -4.54 5.55 -7.61
N THR A 77 -4.64 6.01 -6.36
CA THR A 77 -5.67 6.99 -5.96
C THR A 77 -5.62 8.25 -6.81
N LEU A 78 -4.42 8.78 -7.11
CA LEU A 78 -4.25 10.00 -7.90
C LEU A 78 -4.79 9.82 -9.32
N ALA A 79 -4.39 8.74 -9.98
CA ALA A 79 -4.86 8.44 -11.34
C ALA A 79 -6.38 8.20 -11.37
N LEU A 80 -6.94 7.53 -10.35
CA LEU A 80 -8.39 7.37 -10.21
C LEU A 80 -9.11 8.71 -10.09
N THR A 81 -8.63 9.64 -9.27
CA THR A 81 -9.23 10.98 -9.15
C THR A 81 -9.23 11.69 -10.50
N THR A 82 -8.09 11.71 -11.21
CA THR A 82 -8.01 12.32 -12.54
C THR A 82 -8.96 11.66 -13.54
N PHE A 83 -9.07 10.34 -13.53
CA PHE A 83 -10.01 9.61 -14.37
C PHE A 83 -11.46 10.01 -14.10
N LEU A 84 -11.88 10.04 -12.82
CA LEU A 84 -13.24 10.42 -12.43
C LEU A 84 -13.57 11.87 -12.80
N GLU A 85 -12.63 12.80 -12.61
CA GLU A 85 -12.79 14.20 -13.01
C GLU A 85 -12.94 14.34 -14.54
N ASN A 86 -12.16 13.59 -15.32
CA ASN A 86 -12.26 13.63 -16.78
C ASN A 86 -13.55 12.97 -17.27
N LEU A 87 -13.97 11.87 -16.63
CA LEU A 87 -15.26 11.24 -16.90
C LEU A 87 -16.42 12.21 -16.60
N TRP A 88 -16.36 12.91 -15.47
CA TRP A 88 -17.34 13.94 -15.11
C TRP A 88 -17.45 15.05 -16.16
N LYS A 89 -16.30 15.61 -16.56
CA LYS A 89 -16.24 16.64 -17.63
C LYS A 89 -16.84 16.12 -18.93
N PHE A 90 -16.54 14.88 -19.32
CA PHE A 90 -17.09 14.24 -20.51
C PHE A 90 -18.62 14.12 -20.41
N LEU A 91 -19.14 13.52 -19.34
CA LEU A 91 -20.58 13.32 -19.16
C LEU A 91 -21.34 14.65 -19.18
N THR A 92 -20.79 15.68 -18.55
CA THR A 92 -21.36 17.03 -18.51
C THR A 92 -21.36 17.67 -19.89
N ALA A 93 -20.24 17.58 -20.63
CA ALA A 93 -20.10 18.18 -21.96
C ALA A 93 -21.10 17.59 -22.97
N PHE A 94 -21.42 16.30 -22.86
CA PHE A 94 -22.38 15.61 -23.72
C PHE A 94 -23.80 15.55 -23.16
N GLN A 95 -24.07 16.19 -22.01
CA GLN A 95 -25.39 16.15 -21.36
C GLN A 95 -25.88 14.73 -21.10
N LEU A 96 -24.96 13.80 -20.79
CA LEU A 96 -25.25 12.40 -20.51
C LEU A 96 -25.55 12.15 -19.02
N THR A 97 -25.54 13.19 -18.21
CA THR A 97 -25.88 13.15 -16.78
C THR A 97 -27.40 13.15 -16.59
N SER A 98 -27.95 12.12 -15.96
CA SER A 98 -29.29 12.18 -15.35
C SER A 98 -29.30 13.15 -14.15
N GLU A 99 -30.48 13.56 -13.66
CA GLU A 99 -30.60 14.47 -12.51
C GLU A 99 -29.90 13.98 -11.23
N ASP A 100 -29.67 12.68 -11.07
CA ASP A 100 -28.96 12.10 -9.93
C ASP A 100 -27.48 11.83 -10.23
N VAL A 101 -26.67 12.89 -10.12
CA VAL A 101 -25.20 12.86 -10.31
C VAL A 101 -24.41 12.84 -9.00
N SER A 102 -25.14 12.76 -7.87
CA SER A 102 -24.60 12.80 -6.51
C SER A 102 -23.48 11.78 -6.26
N GLY A 103 -23.61 10.57 -6.82
CA GLY A 103 -22.64 9.49 -6.58
C GLY A 103 -21.27 9.69 -7.21
N LEU A 104 -21.16 10.42 -8.33
CA LEU A 104 -19.86 10.67 -8.97
C LEU A 104 -19.12 11.83 -8.31
N GLU A 105 -19.83 12.88 -7.94
CA GLU A 105 -19.27 13.98 -7.14
C GLU A 105 -18.79 13.46 -5.77
N GLU A 106 -19.61 12.66 -5.08
CA GLU A 106 -19.22 12.05 -3.80
C GLU A 106 -17.98 11.14 -3.95
N ALA A 107 -17.86 10.39 -5.04
CA ALA A 107 -16.69 9.57 -5.31
C ALA A 107 -15.42 10.40 -5.56
N ILE A 108 -15.53 11.53 -6.27
CA ILE A 108 -14.41 12.47 -6.48
C ILE A 108 -13.98 13.05 -5.13
N ASP A 109 -14.91 13.55 -4.32
CA ASP A 109 -14.62 14.13 -3.01
C ASP A 109 -13.96 13.11 -2.06
N LEU A 110 -14.49 11.88 -2.04
CA LEU A 110 -13.95 10.81 -1.21
C LEU A 110 -12.51 10.43 -1.63
N THR A 111 -12.26 10.30 -2.93
CA THR A 111 -10.93 9.95 -3.44
C THR A 111 -9.91 11.07 -3.22
N GLN A 112 -10.30 12.34 -3.41
CA GLN A 112 -9.46 13.49 -3.10
C GLN A 112 -9.12 13.58 -1.61
N SER A 113 -10.10 13.34 -0.73
CA SER A 113 -9.90 13.30 0.72
C SER A 113 -8.89 12.21 1.12
N TYR A 114 -9.04 11.01 0.54
CA TYR A 114 -8.11 9.90 0.76
C TYR A 114 -6.69 10.22 0.26
N TYR A 115 -6.56 10.83 -0.92
CA TYR A 115 -5.27 11.27 -1.45
C TYR A 115 -4.60 12.31 -0.53
N SER A 116 -5.33 13.35 -0.10
CA SER A 116 -4.80 14.36 0.83
C SER A 116 -4.32 13.75 2.15
N PHE A 117 -5.03 12.74 2.66
CA PHE A 117 -4.62 12.02 3.85
C PHE A 117 -3.30 11.26 3.62
N LEU A 118 -3.18 10.52 2.52
CA LEU A 118 -1.96 9.78 2.17
C LEU A 118 -0.76 10.71 1.98
N GLU A 119 -0.94 11.84 1.29
CA GLU A 119 0.10 12.84 1.08
C GLU A 119 0.61 13.41 2.41
N LYS A 120 -0.30 13.82 3.30
CA LYS A 120 0.05 14.31 4.65
C LYS A 120 0.76 13.25 5.49
N ALA A 121 0.36 11.99 5.38
CA ALA A 121 1.00 10.88 6.08
C ALA A 121 2.43 10.66 5.57
N SER A 122 2.62 10.65 4.25
CA SER A 122 3.93 10.54 3.59
C SER A 122 4.88 11.65 4.02
N LEU A 123 4.42 12.91 3.98
CA LEU A 123 5.23 14.08 4.35
C LEU A 123 5.64 14.03 5.84
N LYS A 124 4.74 13.59 6.73
CA LYS A 124 5.09 13.37 8.15
C LYS A 124 6.12 12.27 8.33
N MET A 125 6.03 11.19 7.55
CA MET A 125 6.98 10.08 7.57
C MET A 125 8.36 10.58 7.14
N GLU A 126 8.42 11.34 6.05
CA GLU A 126 9.66 11.94 5.53
C GLU A 126 10.30 12.90 6.54
N LEU A 127 9.51 13.78 7.16
CA LEU A 127 9.99 14.64 8.24
C LEU A 127 10.54 13.86 9.44
N CYS A 128 9.90 12.74 9.81
CA CYS A 128 10.42 11.86 10.85
C CYS A 128 11.75 11.21 10.46
N LEU A 129 11.87 10.72 9.22
CA LEU A 129 13.10 10.11 8.72
C LEU A 129 14.23 11.14 8.62
N ASN A 130 13.94 12.37 8.20
CA ASN A 130 14.92 13.45 8.15
C ASN A 130 15.41 13.85 9.55
N ARG A 131 14.50 13.96 10.53
CA ARG A 131 14.90 14.19 11.93
C ARG A 131 15.75 13.05 12.48
N LEU A 132 15.35 11.80 12.24
CA LEU A 132 16.14 10.64 12.66
C LEU A 132 17.55 10.67 12.04
N LYS A 133 17.65 11.05 10.76
CA LYS A 133 18.95 11.23 10.10
C LYS A 133 19.78 12.32 10.75
N GLU A 134 19.20 13.48 11.06
CA GLU A 134 19.88 14.58 11.76
C GLU A 134 20.37 14.15 13.15
N ASP A 135 19.54 13.44 13.91
CA ASP A 135 19.89 12.93 15.24
C ASP A 135 21.06 11.93 15.17
N VAL A 136 21.05 11.03 14.18
CA VAL A 136 22.16 10.08 13.96
C VAL A 136 23.44 10.81 13.57
N ILE A 137 23.38 11.81 12.67
CA ILE A 137 24.55 12.62 12.29
C ILE A 137 25.14 13.30 13.51
N HIS A 138 24.30 13.87 14.38
CA HIS A 138 24.73 14.56 15.58
C HIS A 138 25.41 13.60 16.58
N LEU A 139 24.94 12.36 16.69
CA LEU A 139 25.51 11.36 17.59
C LEU A 139 26.82 10.77 17.06
N ASN A 140 26.78 10.24 15.84
CA ASN A 140 27.96 9.71 15.15
C ASN A 140 27.70 9.64 13.63
N PRO A 141 28.35 10.50 12.83
CA PRO A 141 28.12 10.54 11.40
C PRO A 141 28.56 9.27 10.66
N GLU A 142 29.49 8.47 11.21
CA GLU A 142 29.90 7.22 10.59
C GLU A 142 28.81 6.14 10.64
N TYR A 143 27.89 6.23 11.61
CA TYR A 143 26.85 5.23 11.83
C TYR A 143 25.78 5.23 10.72
N LEU A 144 25.66 6.31 9.95
CA LEU A 144 24.78 6.38 8.79
C LEU A 144 25.08 5.29 7.76
N LYS A 145 26.35 4.89 7.63
CA LYS A 145 26.78 3.86 6.67
C LYS A 145 26.32 2.45 7.10
N ASP A 146 26.07 2.27 8.38
CA ASP A 146 25.64 1.00 8.98
C ASP A 146 24.09 0.89 9.07
N ILE A 147 23.36 1.96 8.78
CA ILE A 147 21.89 1.98 8.82
C ILE A 147 21.34 1.54 7.47
N GLU A 148 20.80 0.33 7.43
CA GLU A 148 19.99 -0.13 6.30
C GLU A 148 18.55 0.38 6.45
N VAL A 149 18.21 1.44 5.70
CA VAL A 149 16.88 2.10 5.73
C VAL A 149 15.74 1.11 5.47
N ARG A 150 15.97 0.13 4.59
CA ARG A 150 14.97 -0.90 4.25
C ARG A 150 14.63 -1.76 5.46
N SER A 151 15.64 -2.25 6.17
CA SER A 151 15.47 -3.03 7.40
C SER A 151 14.84 -2.20 8.52
N LEU A 152 15.18 -0.91 8.61
CA LEU A 152 14.59 0.00 9.58
C LEU A 152 13.11 0.25 9.33
N LEU A 153 12.71 0.44 8.07
CA LEU A 153 11.31 0.57 7.66
C LEU A 153 10.53 -0.72 7.92
N THR A 154 11.08 -1.88 7.55
CA THR A 154 10.47 -3.18 7.84
C THR A 154 10.22 -3.35 9.35
N LEU A 155 11.23 -3.08 10.17
CA LEU A 155 11.14 -3.20 11.63
C LEU A 155 10.14 -2.20 12.24
N PHE A 156 10.06 -0.98 11.70
CA PHE A 156 9.07 0.00 12.11
C PHE A 156 7.65 -0.48 11.82
N VAL A 157 7.41 -0.95 10.59
CA VAL A 157 6.11 -1.45 10.14
C VAL A 157 5.68 -2.65 10.99
N GLU A 158 6.58 -3.60 11.23
CA GLU A 158 6.32 -4.77 12.06
C GLU A 158 5.99 -4.40 13.52
N ASN A 159 6.77 -3.50 14.13
CA ASN A 159 6.50 -3.02 15.48
C ASN A 159 5.17 -2.28 15.56
N PHE A 160 4.87 -1.46 14.56
CA PHE A 160 3.61 -0.74 14.46
C PHE A 160 2.41 -1.69 14.40
N PHE A 161 2.44 -2.66 13.48
CA PHE A 161 1.35 -3.64 13.34
C PHE A 161 1.26 -4.59 14.54
N SER A 162 2.38 -4.94 15.18
CA SER A 162 2.40 -5.72 16.41
C SER A 162 1.68 -4.98 17.55
N SER A 163 2.00 -3.70 17.74
CA SER A 163 1.34 -2.84 18.74
C SER A 163 -0.16 -2.68 18.44
N MET A 164 -0.54 -2.58 17.17
CA MET A 164 -1.94 -2.52 16.76
C MET A 164 -2.70 -3.82 17.07
N ARG A 165 -2.06 -4.99 16.95
CA ARG A 165 -2.65 -6.30 17.29
C ARG A 165 -2.73 -6.56 18.81
N GLY A 166 -1.92 -5.90 19.62
CA GLY A 166 -1.86 -6.12 21.08
C GLY A 166 -3.13 -5.73 21.86
N GLY A 167 -4.12 -5.11 21.22
CA GLY A 167 -5.37 -4.64 21.86
C GLY A 167 -6.56 -5.59 21.79
N ASN A 168 -6.42 -6.81 21.24
CA ASN A 168 -7.52 -7.77 21.03
C ASN A 168 -8.72 -7.22 20.23
N THR A 169 -8.53 -6.18 19.41
CA THR A 169 -9.55 -5.68 18.48
C THR A 169 -9.18 -6.10 17.06
N ILE A 170 -10.14 -6.66 16.32
CA ILE A 170 -9.96 -7.10 14.92
C ILE A 170 -9.60 -5.91 14.02
N THR A 171 -10.06 -4.70 14.37
CA THR A 171 -9.73 -3.46 13.69
C THR A 171 -9.47 -2.35 14.71
N PRO A 172 -8.27 -1.75 14.75
CA PRO A 172 -7.95 -0.63 15.65
C PRO A 172 -8.66 0.66 15.25
N THR A 173 -9.04 1.49 16.23
CA THR A 173 -9.62 2.82 15.96
C THR A 173 -8.53 3.85 15.59
N VAL A 174 -8.92 4.99 15.01
CA VAL A 174 -8.00 6.13 14.77
C VAL A 174 -7.38 6.63 16.09
N LEU A 175 -8.10 6.54 17.20
CA LEU A 175 -7.57 6.92 18.51
C LEU A 175 -6.52 5.91 19.01
N ASP A 176 -6.72 4.61 18.76
CA ASP A 176 -5.73 3.57 19.05
C ASP A 176 -4.46 3.77 18.23
N PHE A 177 -4.60 4.12 16.94
CA PHE A 177 -3.49 4.46 16.06
C PHE A 177 -2.62 5.57 16.68
N CYS A 178 -3.24 6.69 17.03
CA CYS A 178 -2.54 7.85 17.59
C CYS A 178 -1.85 7.56 18.93
N ARG A 179 -2.44 6.70 19.78
CA ARG A 179 -1.85 6.32 21.07
C ARG A 179 -0.66 5.37 20.93
N ARG A 180 -0.71 4.45 19.97
CA ARG A 180 0.26 3.35 19.86
C ARG A 180 1.47 3.69 18.99
N PHE A 181 1.32 4.63 18.05
CA PHE A 181 2.39 5.07 17.16
C PHE A 181 3.65 5.56 17.91
N PRO A 182 3.57 6.49 18.90
CA PRO A 182 4.77 6.99 19.59
C PRO A 182 5.53 5.90 20.36
N ARG A 183 4.80 4.93 20.91
CA ARG A 183 5.39 3.79 21.64
C ARG A 183 6.21 2.89 20.71
N CYS A 184 5.74 2.63 19.50
CA CYS A 184 6.45 1.81 18.52
C CYS A 184 7.77 2.46 18.11
N THR A 185 7.77 3.78 17.92
CA THR A 185 8.98 4.56 17.62
C THR A 185 9.99 4.47 18.76
N ASN A 186 9.54 4.57 20.01
CA ASN A 186 10.42 4.44 21.18
C ASN A 186 11.01 3.03 21.33
N GLU A 187 10.20 1.98 21.15
CA GLU A 187 10.68 0.60 21.22
C GLU A 187 11.66 0.28 20.08
N LEU A 188 11.44 0.81 18.88
CA LEU A 188 12.36 0.70 17.75
C LEU A 188 13.70 1.38 18.06
N LEU A 189 13.66 2.63 18.53
CA LEU A 189 14.86 3.36 18.92
C LEU A 189 15.65 2.59 19.98
N GLN A 190 14.98 2.02 20.98
CA GLN A 190 15.63 1.20 22.01
C GLN A 190 16.35 -0.03 21.44
N ARG A 191 15.75 -0.72 20.45
CA ARG A 191 16.36 -1.89 19.80
C ARG A 191 17.58 -1.51 18.95
N VAL A 192 17.49 -0.41 18.21
CA VAL A 192 18.54 0.01 17.27
C VAL A 192 19.72 0.65 18.01
N THR A 193 19.48 1.35 19.12
CA THR A 193 20.52 2.12 19.83
C THR A 193 21.30 1.36 20.90
N LYS A 194 21.11 0.04 21.07
CA LYS A 194 21.81 -0.81 22.07
C LYS A 194 21.86 -0.19 23.48
N ASN A 195 20.72 0.29 23.99
CA ASN A 195 20.61 0.67 25.40
C ASN A 195 20.82 -0.57 26.31
N PRO A 196 21.40 -0.43 27.51
CA PRO A 196 21.91 -1.55 28.34
C PRO A 196 20.82 -2.41 29.01
N PHE A 197 19.57 -2.34 28.56
CA PHE A 197 18.49 -3.16 29.12
C PHE A 197 18.39 -4.50 28.37
N ASN A 198 18.69 -5.58 29.09
CA ASN A 198 18.48 -6.95 28.62
C ASN A 198 16.97 -7.26 28.65
N TYR A 199 16.40 -7.61 27.49
CA TYR A 199 15.03 -8.13 27.43
C TYR A 199 15.08 -9.66 27.30
N PHE A 200 14.66 -10.35 28.37
CA PHE A 200 14.34 -11.76 28.32
C PHE A 200 13.01 -11.94 27.57
N THR A 201 13.04 -12.70 26.47
CA THR A 201 11.81 -13.21 25.87
C THR A 201 11.27 -14.35 26.74
N ASN A 202 9.95 -14.37 26.91
CA ASN A 202 9.24 -15.39 27.66
C ASN A 202 9.56 -16.78 27.06
N PRO A 203 9.87 -17.82 27.87
CA PRO A 203 10.16 -19.17 27.37
C PRO A 203 9.04 -19.84 26.57
N LYS A 204 7.84 -19.25 26.49
CA LYS A 204 6.73 -19.68 25.61
C LYS A 204 6.57 -18.85 24.32
N ALA A 205 7.45 -17.89 24.04
CA ALA A 205 7.37 -17.09 22.83
C ALA A 205 7.67 -17.96 21.60
N SER A 206 6.65 -18.20 20.78
CA SER A 206 6.65 -19.07 19.59
C SER A 206 7.55 -18.61 18.44
N TYR A 207 8.47 -17.68 18.67
CA TYR A 207 9.16 -16.97 17.60
C TYR A 207 10.53 -17.54 17.23
N TYR A 208 11.14 -18.40 18.05
CA TYR A 208 12.40 -19.08 17.69
C TYR A 208 12.47 -20.47 18.34
N ALA A 209 12.19 -21.53 17.57
CA ALA A 209 12.34 -22.91 18.01
C ALA A 209 13.74 -23.46 17.63
N LEU A 210 14.42 -24.00 18.66
CA LEU A 210 15.43 -25.07 18.64
C LEU A 210 16.78 -24.79 17.94
N LEU A 211 17.83 -24.57 18.73
CA LEU A 211 18.83 -25.59 19.13
C LEU A 211 19.65 -25.08 20.32
#